data_AF-A0AAE8IXE1-F1
#
_entry.id   AF-A0AAE8IXE1-F1
#
_cell.length_a   1.000
_cell.length_b   1.000
_cell.length_c   1.000
_cell.angle_alpha   90.00
_cell.angle_beta   90.00
_cell.angle_gamma   90.00
#
_symmetry.space_group_name_H-M   'P 1'
#
loop_
_entity.id
_entity.type
_entity.pdbx_description
1 polymer ?
#
loop_
_entity_poly.entity_id
_entity_poly.type
_entity_poly.pdbx_seq_one_letter_code
_entity_poly.pdbx_strand_id
1 'polypeptide(L)'
;MKKLLLAAALLGASTLGAFAQTSTAPATDGSKPAVATPDTKNATAPVEGANSFTEEQANKRLMDAGYADVTGLTLDDKGVWQAKASKDGKSVNVALDYQGNIVAN
;
A
#
# COMPACT_ATOMS: atom_id res chain seq x y z
N MET A 1 40.05 14.97 -34.93
CA MET A 1 40.40 16.36 -35.29
C MET A 1 40.03 17.26 -34.13
N LYS A 2 40.96 18.07 -33.62
CA LYS A 2 40.77 18.94 -32.44
C LYS A 2 40.41 20.36 -32.91
N LYS A 3 39.32 20.91 -32.38
CA LYS A 3 38.90 22.33 -32.49
C LYS A 3 38.47 22.73 -31.07
N LEU A 4 39.31 23.37 -30.24
CA LEU A 4 39.72 24.78 -30.19
C LEU A 4 38.54 25.77 -30.09
N LEU A 5 38.65 26.62 -29.06
CA LEU A 5 38.04 27.95 -28.81
C LEU A 5 37.01 27.97 -27.65
N LEU A 6 37.29 28.58 -26.49
CA LEU A 6 37.54 29.99 -26.08
C LEU A 6 36.28 30.83 -25.83
N ALA A 7 36.39 31.69 -24.80
CA ALA A 7 35.63 32.91 -24.51
C ALA A 7 34.35 32.73 -23.65
N ALA A 8 34.37 33.16 -22.40
CA ALA A 8 34.24 34.55 -21.90
C ALA A 8 32.76 34.83 -21.57
N ALA A 9 32.42 34.82 -20.29
CA ALA A 9 32.35 35.99 -19.43
C ALA A 9 31.01 36.72 -19.57
N LEU A 10 30.23 36.71 -18.48
CA LEU A 10 29.42 37.86 -18.09
C LEU A 10 29.17 37.81 -16.58
N LEU A 11 29.94 38.67 -15.91
CA LEU A 11 29.70 39.16 -14.56
C LEU A 11 28.40 39.98 -14.57
N GLY A 12 27.46 39.62 -13.71
CA GLY A 12 26.26 40.39 -13.43
C GLY A 12 25.99 40.37 -11.93
N ALA A 13 26.46 41.41 -11.25
CA ALA A 13 26.28 41.65 -9.82
C ALA A 13 24.95 42.35 -9.53
N SER A 14 24.30 42.01 -8.41
CA SER A 14 23.41 42.83 -7.55
C SER A 14 22.29 41.96 -6.96
N THR A 15 21.75 42.09 -5.76
CA THR A 15 22.01 42.81 -4.49
C THR A 15 20.97 42.26 -3.50
N LEU A 16 21.40 41.98 -2.25
CA LEU A 16 20.66 41.99 -0.98
C LEU A 16 19.20 41.47 -0.93
N GLY A 17 18.98 40.40 -0.15
CA GLY A 17 17.64 40.01 0.30
C GLY A 17 17.65 38.94 1.40
N ALA A 18 17.39 39.40 2.63
CA ALA A 18 16.74 38.73 3.75
C ALA A 18 17.30 37.40 4.33
N PHE A 19 17.62 37.46 5.62
CA PHE A 19 17.73 36.31 6.51
C PHE A 19 16.43 35.48 6.52
N ALA A 20 16.55 34.17 6.33
CA ALA A 20 15.66 33.18 6.92
C ALA A 20 16.46 31.89 7.13
N GLN A 21 16.70 31.52 8.39
CA GLN A 21 17.29 30.24 8.76
C GLN A 21 16.31 29.12 8.39
N THR A 22 16.54 28.46 7.25
CA THR A 22 15.85 27.21 6.91
C THR A 22 16.57 26.03 7.54
N SER A 23 15.93 25.46 8.55
CA SER A 23 16.20 24.11 9.03
C SER A 23 15.94 23.09 7.92
N THR A 24 16.88 22.15 7.77
CA THR A 24 16.73 20.77 7.25
C THR A 24 16.24 20.56 5.81
N ALA A 25 17.17 20.17 4.94
CA ALA A 25 16.93 19.13 3.92
C ALA A 25 18.26 18.48 3.49
N PRO A 26 18.39 17.16 3.64
CA PRO A 26 18.73 16.30 2.49
C PRO A 26 17.79 15.09 2.50
N ALA A 27 17.47 14.40 1.40
CA ALA A 27 17.78 14.52 0.00
C ALA A 27 16.59 13.88 -0.73
N THR A 28 16.36 14.33 -1.96
CA THR A 28 15.45 13.69 -2.90
C THR A 28 16.00 12.30 -3.24
N ASP A 29 15.31 11.25 -2.83
CA ASP A 29 15.49 9.92 -3.41
C ASP A 29 14.14 9.33 -3.81
N GLY A 30 13.98 9.16 -5.12
CA GLY A 30 13.31 8.01 -5.75
C GLY A 30 11.92 7.58 -5.29
N SER A 31 11.09 8.43 -4.71
CA SER A 31 9.75 8.02 -4.27
C SER A 31 8.79 7.92 -5.45
N LYS A 32 8.75 6.71 -6.05
CA LYS A 32 7.56 6.11 -6.67
C LYS A 32 6.32 6.64 -5.93
N PRO A 33 5.32 7.25 -6.59
CA PRO A 33 4.21 7.87 -5.86
C PRO A 33 3.60 6.81 -4.96
N ALA A 34 3.75 7.00 -3.65
CA ALA A 34 2.99 6.25 -2.68
C ALA A 34 1.56 6.67 -2.92
N VAL A 35 0.84 5.87 -3.71
CA VAL A 35 -0.60 5.94 -3.79
C VAL A 35 -1.05 5.54 -2.39
N ALA A 36 -1.24 6.54 -1.53
CA ALA A 36 -2.04 6.39 -0.33
C ALA A 36 -3.45 6.10 -0.82
N THR A 37 -3.79 4.82 -0.97
CA THR A 37 -5.18 4.41 -1.08
C THR A 37 -5.89 4.92 0.17
N PRO A 38 -7.03 5.62 0.03
CA PRO A 38 -7.72 6.19 1.18
C PRO A 38 -8.11 5.08 2.16
N ASP A 39 -8.01 5.39 3.45
CA ASP A 39 -8.36 4.57 4.62
C ASP A 39 -9.85 4.20 4.70
N THR A 40 -10.55 4.13 3.56
CA THR A 40 -11.91 3.65 3.47
C THR A 40 -11.89 2.13 3.57
N LYS A 41 -11.89 1.62 4.81
CA LYS A 41 -12.44 0.32 5.13
C LYS A 41 -13.84 0.26 4.51
N ASN A 42 -13.98 -0.37 3.35
CA ASN A 42 -15.27 -0.58 2.72
C ASN A 42 -16.01 -1.63 3.55
N ALA A 43 -16.80 -1.16 4.51
CA ALA A 43 -17.45 -1.98 5.53
C ALA A 43 -18.69 -2.75 5.02
N THR A 44 -18.84 -3.02 3.72
CA THR A 44 -20.13 -3.51 3.20
C THR A 44 -20.11 -4.68 2.22
N ALA A 45 -19.01 -5.05 1.59
CA ALA A 45 -18.91 -6.35 0.91
C ALA A 45 -17.47 -6.63 0.48
N PRO A 46 -17.06 -7.92 0.39
CA PRO A 46 -15.88 -8.31 -0.36
C PRO A 46 -16.00 -7.81 -1.80
N VAL A 47 -14.98 -7.13 -2.32
CA VAL A 47 -14.95 -6.69 -3.72
C VAL A 47 -14.38 -7.80 -4.60
N GLU A 48 -15.04 -8.10 -5.71
CA GLU A 48 -14.59 -9.11 -6.67
C GLU A 48 -13.34 -8.62 -7.42
N GLY A 49 -12.36 -9.51 -7.65
CA GLY A 49 -11.12 -9.17 -8.36
C GLY A 49 -10.06 -10.26 -8.25
N ALA A 50 -9.15 -10.31 -9.22
CA ALA A 50 -8.08 -11.31 -9.22
C ALA A 50 -7.24 -11.21 -7.93
N ASN A 51 -7.34 -12.24 -7.10
CA ASN A 51 -6.69 -12.27 -5.80
C ASN A 51 -5.24 -12.72 -5.96
N SER A 52 -4.30 -11.88 -5.52
CA SER A 52 -2.87 -12.23 -5.50
C SER A 52 -2.42 -12.89 -4.20
N PHE A 53 -3.31 -13.02 -3.20
CA PHE A 53 -2.97 -13.70 -1.97
C PHE A 53 -2.87 -15.21 -2.20
N THR A 54 -1.81 -15.82 -1.68
CA THR A 54 -1.76 -17.27 -1.52
C THR A 54 -2.68 -17.70 -0.38
N GLU A 55 -3.00 -19.00 -0.31
CA GLU A 55 -3.79 -19.56 0.79
C GLU A 55 -3.15 -19.24 2.15
N GLU A 56 -1.82 -19.34 2.26
CA GLU A 56 -1.09 -19.05 3.51
C GLU A 56 -1.18 -17.57 3.89
N GLN A 57 -1.14 -16.66 2.90
CA GLN A 57 -1.28 -15.22 3.13
C GLN A 57 -2.71 -14.87 3.57
N ALA A 58 -3.71 -15.49 2.95
CA ALA A 58 -5.11 -15.33 3.33
C ALA A 58 -5.37 -15.86 4.74
N ASN A 59 -4.89 -17.05 5.06
CA ASN A 59 -4.99 -17.64 6.40
C ASN A 59 -4.34 -16.73 7.45
N LYS A 60 -3.09 -16.30 7.21
CA LYS A 60 -2.39 -15.40 8.12
C LYS A 60 -3.20 -14.12 8.37
N ARG A 61 -3.79 -13.55 7.33
CA ARG A 61 -4.57 -12.30 7.46
C ARG A 61 -5.87 -12.50 8.26
N LEU A 62 -6.53 -13.65 8.10
CA LEU A 62 -7.67 -14.03 8.94
C LEU A 62 -7.22 -14.17 10.41
N MET A 63 -6.11 -14.84 10.67
CA MET A 63 -5.55 -14.96 12.02
C MET A 63 -5.20 -13.60 12.64
N ASP A 64 -4.53 -12.72 11.88
CA ASP A 64 -4.19 -11.36 12.31
C ASP A 64 -5.45 -10.50 12.59
N ALA A 65 -6.58 -10.82 11.96
CA ALA A 65 -7.88 -10.16 12.19
C ALA A 65 -8.69 -10.77 13.36
N GLY A 66 -8.07 -11.68 14.13
CA GLY A 66 -8.64 -12.28 15.33
C GLY A 66 -9.53 -13.49 15.07
N TYR A 67 -9.46 -14.10 13.88
CA TYR A 67 -10.12 -15.36 13.59
C TYR A 67 -9.20 -16.54 13.98
N ALA A 68 -9.75 -17.53 14.67
CA ALA A 68 -9.07 -18.77 15.02
C ALA A 68 -9.64 -19.95 14.23
N ASP A 69 -9.02 -21.13 14.32
CA ASP A 69 -9.54 -22.38 13.74
C ASP A 69 -9.96 -22.25 12.25
N VAL A 70 -9.16 -21.51 11.47
CA VAL A 70 -9.43 -21.26 10.05
C VAL A 70 -9.34 -22.58 9.29
N THR A 71 -10.43 -22.98 8.64
CA THR A 71 -10.54 -24.24 7.89
C THR A 71 -11.30 -24.05 6.58
N GLY A 72 -11.01 -24.90 5.59
CA GLY A 72 -11.71 -24.87 4.30
C GLY A 72 -11.46 -23.59 3.51
N LEU A 73 -10.26 -23.02 3.62
CA LEU A 73 -9.87 -21.80 2.92
C LEU A 73 -9.80 -22.07 1.41
N THR A 74 -10.67 -21.42 0.65
CA THR A 74 -10.81 -21.65 -0.79
C THR A 74 -11.02 -20.34 -1.52
N LEU A 75 -10.36 -20.16 -2.66
CA LEU A 75 -10.58 -18.99 -3.52
C LEU A 75 -11.79 -19.27 -4.42
N ASP A 76 -12.80 -18.42 -4.35
CA ASP A 76 -13.98 -18.53 -5.21
C ASP A 76 -13.74 -17.95 -6.61
N ASP A 77 -14.74 -18.12 -7.49
CA ASP A 77 -14.72 -17.65 -8.88
C ASP A 77 -14.70 -16.11 -9.01
N LYS A 78 -15.00 -15.40 -7.92
CA LYS A 78 -14.98 -13.94 -7.82
C LYS A 78 -13.64 -13.41 -7.29
N GLY A 79 -12.71 -14.31 -6.95
CA GLY A 79 -11.43 -13.95 -6.35
C GLY A 79 -11.55 -13.54 -4.88
N VAL A 80 -12.55 -14.04 -4.17
CA VAL A 80 -12.72 -13.86 -2.73
C VAL A 80 -12.35 -15.16 -2.02
N TRP A 81 -11.47 -15.08 -1.05
CA TRP A 81 -11.12 -16.20 -0.19
C TRP A 81 -12.27 -16.47 0.79
N GLN A 82 -12.81 -17.68 0.80
CA GLN A 82 -13.85 -18.13 1.71
C GLN A 82 -13.27 -19.16 2.68
N ALA A 83 -13.59 -19.03 3.96
CA ALA A 83 -13.21 -20.02 4.98
C ALA A 83 -14.29 -20.13 6.06
N LYS A 84 -14.20 -21.18 6.87
CA LYS A 84 -14.81 -21.19 8.21
C LYS A 84 -13.76 -20.82 9.23
N ALA A 85 -14.14 -20.05 10.23
CA ALA A 85 -13.27 -19.71 11.34
C ALA A 85 -14.06 -19.54 12.64
N SER A 86 -13.36 -19.51 13.76
CA SER A 86 -13.91 -19.21 15.07
C SER A 86 -13.61 -17.76 15.45
N LYS A 87 -14.61 -17.00 15.89
CA LYS A 87 -14.47 -15.65 16.43
C LYS A 87 -15.36 -15.49 17.65
N ASP A 88 -14.79 -15.01 18.75
CA ASP A 88 -15.49 -14.86 20.03
C ASP A 88 -16.18 -16.16 20.50
N GLY A 89 -15.55 -17.31 20.24
CA GLY A 89 -16.08 -18.64 20.59
C GLY A 89 -17.21 -19.15 19.68
N LYS A 90 -17.50 -18.46 18.57
CA LYS A 90 -18.53 -18.86 17.59
C LYS A 90 -17.88 -19.20 16.27
N SER A 91 -18.29 -20.32 15.67
CA SER A 91 -17.95 -20.63 14.28
C SER A 91 -18.75 -19.72 13.35
N VAL A 92 -18.04 -19.01 12.47
CA VAL A 92 -18.58 -18.11 11.46
C VAL A 92 -17.97 -18.45 10.10
N ASN A 93 -18.69 -18.16 9.04
CA ASN A 93 -18.07 -18.11 7.72
C ASN A 93 -17.37 -16.76 7.59
N VAL A 94 -16.26 -16.74 6.86
CA VAL A 94 -15.46 -15.53 6.68
C VAL A 94 -15.01 -15.43 5.24
N ALA A 95 -15.12 -14.22 4.70
CA ALA A 95 -14.73 -13.85 3.36
C ALA A 95 -13.59 -12.82 3.42
N LEU A 96 -12.57 -13.00 2.58
CA LEU A 96 -11.43 -12.08 2.42
C LEU A 96 -11.28 -11.71 0.93
N ASP A 97 -11.45 -10.43 0.60
CA ASP A 97 -11.28 -9.96 -0.78
C ASP A 97 -9.82 -9.67 -1.16
N TYR A 98 -9.59 -9.36 -2.45
CA TYR A 98 -8.27 -9.01 -2.99
C TYR A 98 -7.68 -7.71 -2.40
N GLN A 99 -8.50 -6.86 -1.80
CA GLN A 99 -8.07 -5.63 -1.12
C GLN A 99 -7.69 -5.88 0.34
N GLY A 100 -7.98 -7.08 0.84
CA GLY A 100 -7.72 -7.47 2.21
C GLY A 100 -8.83 -7.10 3.19
N ASN A 101 -10.04 -6.78 2.71
CA ASN A 101 -11.22 -6.60 3.55
C ASN A 101 -11.74 -7.96 4.01
N ILE A 102 -12.11 -8.04 5.29
CA ILE A 102 -12.62 -9.28 5.89
C ILE A 102 -14.05 -9.06 6.37
N VAL A 103 -14.95 -9.94 5.96
CA VAL A 103 -16.37 -9.94 6.35
C VAL A 103 -16.72 -11.30 6.93
N ALA A 104 -17.43 -11.33 8.06
CA ALA A 104 -17.93 -12.55 8.68
C ALA A 104 -19.45 -12.61 8.61
N ASN A 105 -19.98 -13.81 8.37
CA ASN A 105 -21.38 -14.10 8.10
C ASN A 105 -21.87 -15.39 8.77
#